data_AF-A0A7C5H356-F1
#
_entry.id   AF-A0A7C5H356-F1
#
_cell.length_a   1.000
_cell.length_b   1.000
_cell.length_c   1.000
_cell.angle_alpha   90.00
_cell.angle_beta   90.00
_cell.angle_gamma   90.00
#
_symmetry.space_group_name_H-M   'P 1'
#
loop_
_entity.id
_entity.type
_entity.pdbx_description
1 polymer ?
#
loop_
_entity_poly.entity_id
_entity_poly.type
_entity_poly.pdbx_seq_one_letter_code
_entity_poly.pdbx_strand_id
1 'polypeptide(L)'
;MKWLSILVALVLVLCLVPLAYGAEVTGKFTIVKPPNVTEFNIYDAQEGGNVVVDMDPNRTYYARATVYSRNTLNTVQTVKVTLFYDVNGGSWDPNEVPTSGDLHDCAILTWDKTGGWSIDAGGSTKWALVTDQCVVPNLSQQSGTWVFAFKVGNVARASVLNNDDWRGVAVATNTKGKSGDALNVTGKNMNFASEITVSYGQGNQVVWEVEPGLAFTDSDSQKTGIVTTYIANGPYNVPVWTTDWTGDVQGDLAILDWSEEQPSGDNEFGLKAWVSPTLDDAIRVANEANADNVVVSPTEDPSKPGYPYATDEDGEGSSTNTLWLALSENWTNESVEYTGDITFNLTNQ
;
A
#
# COMPACT_ATOMS: atom_id res chain seq x y z
N MET A 1 59.89 80.38 43.77
CA MET A 1 59.45 79.07 44.32
C MET A 1 57.98 78.70 44.06
N LYS A 2 57.06 79.62 43.70
CA LYS A 2 55.65 79.25 43.44
C LYS A 2 55.38 78.52 42.10
N TRP A 3 56.23 78.70 41.10
CA TRP A 3 56.05 78.10 39.76
C TRP A 3 56.50 76.63 39.68
N LEU A 4 57.47 76.22 40.51
CA LEU A 4 57.95 74.83 40.55
C LEU A 4 56.93 73.91 41.23
N SER A 5 56.20 74.42 42.24
CA SER A 5 55.14 73.69 42.93
C SER A 5 53.93 73.42 42.04
N ILE A 6 53.61 74.33 41.12
CA ILE A 6 52.51 74.17 40.15
C ILE A 6 52.88 73.13 39.09
N LEU A 7 54.12 73.12 38.60
CA LEU A 7 54.61 72.14 37.62
C LEU A 7 54.66 70.72 38.20
N VAL A 8 55.11 70.57 39.45
CA VAL A 8 55.12 69.26 40.14
C VAL A 8 53.69 68.79 40.44
N ALA A 9 52.78 69.67 40.82
CA ALA A 9 51.37 69.32 41.01
C ALA A 9 50.68 68.93 39.70
N LEU A 10 50.99 69.59 38.57
CA LEU A 10 50.42 69.25 37.26
C LEU A 10 50.91 67.87 36.77
N VAL A 11 52.19 67.55 36.99
CA VAL A 11 52.77 66.24 36.65
C VAL A 11 52.19 65.13 37.52
N LEU A 12 51.98 65.36 38.82
CA LEU A 12 51.33 64.38 39.70
C LEU A 12 49.84 64.16 39.37
N VAL A 13 49.11 65.19 38.93
CA VAL A 13 47.72 65.06 38.49
C VAL A 13 47.60 64.33 37.13
N LEU A 14 48.57 64.52 36.22
CA LEU A 14 48.65 63.76 34.97
C LEU A 14 49.06 62.29 35.16
N CYS A 15 49.81 61.95 36.22
CA CYS A 15 50.16 60.57 36.56
C CYS A 15 49.07 59.80 37.33
N LEU A 16 48.01 60.48 37.79
CA LEU A 16 46.88 59.88 38.53
C LEU A 16 45.64 59.62 37.68
N VAL A 17 45.70 59.85 36.36
CA VAL A 17 44.60 59.47 35.46
C VAL A 17 44.62 57.93 35.35
N PRO A 18 43.58 57.21 35.82
CA PRO A 18 43.54 55.77 35.65
C PRO A 18 43.56 55.47 34.16
N LEU A 19 44.57 54.74 33.69
CA LEU A 19 44.51 54.09 32.38
C LEU A 19 43.40 53.04 32.47
N ALA A 20 42.19 53.42 32.08
CA ALA A 20 41.09 52.49 31.92
C ALA A 20 41.41 51.57 30.73
N TYR A 21 41.97 50.40 31.02
CA TYR A 21 42.10 49.33 30.04
C TYR A 21 40.72 48.72 29.84
N GLY A 22 40.01 49.16 28.80
CA GLY A 22 38.83 48.46 28.32
C GLY A 22 39.26 47.19 27.61
N ALA A 23 38.91 46.01 28.15
CA ALA A 23 38.98 44.77 27.40
C ALA A 23 37.72 44.66 26.53
N GLU A 24 37.89 44.70 25.21
CA GLU A 24 36.78 44.47 24.29
C GLU A 24 36.57 42.96 24.10
N VAL A 25 35.36 42.49 24.38
CA VAL A 25 34.92 41.14 24.00
C VAL A 25 34.11 41.29 22.74
N THR A 26 34.57 40.72 21.63
CA THR A 26 33.79 40.63 20.41
C THR A 26 32.97 39.35 20.40
N GLY A 27 31.68 39.47 20.13
CA GLY A 27 30.77 38.35 19.91
C GLY A 27 30.44 38.18 18.42
N LYS A 28 30.17 36.95 18.00
CA LYS A 28 29.65 36.63 16.66
C LYS A 28 28.42 35.73 16.80
N PHE A 29 27.40 35.96 15.98
CA PHE A 29 26.30 35.01 15.80
C PHE A 29 26.18 34.62 14.31
N THR A 30 25.52 33.50 14.05
CA THR A 30 25.18 33.05 12.69
C THR A 30 23.71 32.69 12.67
N ILE A 31 22.96 33.31 11.76
CA ILE A 31 21.55 32.97 11.54
C ILE A 31 21.52 31.75 10.61
N VAL A 32 21.04 30.62 11.13
CA VAL A 32 20.77 29.43 10.32
C VAL A 32 19.30 29.45 9.94
N LYS A 33 18.99 29.73 8.67
CA LYS A 33 17.63 29.57 8.17
C LYS A 33 17.30 28.07 8.04
N PRO A 34 16.06 27.65 8.29
CA PRO A 34 15.63 26.29 8.00
C PRO A 34 15.78 25.97 6.50
N PRO A 35 16.10 24.73 6.13
CA PRO A 35 16.02 24.27 4.75
C PRO A 35 14.56 24.21 4.32
N ASN A 36 14.32 24.32 3.02
CA ASN A 36 12.99 24.25 2.43
C ASN A 36 13.01 23.30 1.23
N VAL A 37 11.94 22.54 1.05
CA VAL A 37 11.74 21.76 -0.17
C VAL A 37 11.25 22.72 -1.25
N THR A 38 11.94 22.79 -2.38
CA THR A 38 11.60 23.69 -3.50
C THR A 38 10.87 22.97 -4.61
N GLU A 39 11.11 21.67 -4.77
CA GLU A 39 10.45 20.84 -5.77
C GLU A 39 10.22 19.44 -5.18
N PHE A 40 9.07 18.85 -5.48
CA PHE A 40 8.71 17.51 -5.04
C PHE A 40 7.78 16.86 -6.05
N ASN A 41 8.06 15.61 -6.42
CA ASN A 41 7.15 14.76 -7.17
C ASN A 41 7.54 13.28 -7.07
N ILE A 42 6.67 12.40 -7.58
CA ILE A 42 6.87 10.96 -7.64
C ILE A 42 7.04 10.55 -9.10
N TYR A 43 8.01 9.68 -9.38
CA TYR A 43 8.40 9.26 -10.73
C TYR A 43 8.45 7.74 -10.88
N ASP A 44 8.31 7.25 -12.11
CA ASP A 44 8.34 5.82 -12.49
C ASP A 44 9.76 5.26 -12.71
N ALA A 45 10.77 6.13 -12.82
CA ALA A 45 12.17 5.77 -12.97
C ALA A 45 13.08 6.69 -12.15
N GLN A 46 14.29 6.25 -11.83
CA GLN A 46 15.25 7.02 -11.02
C GLN A 46 15.74 8.29 -11.73
N GLU A 47 16.03 8.18 -13.03
CA GLU A 47 16.47 9.27 -13.91
C GLU A 47 15.62 9.26 -15.17
N GLY A 48 15.31 10.44 -15.73
CA GLY A 48 14.53 10.58 -16.97
C GLY A 48 13.07 10.11 -16.92
N GLY A 49 12.61 9.57 -15.78
CA GLY A 49 11.23 9.11 -15.58
C GLY A 49 10.18 10.20 -15.68
N ASN A 50 8.94 9.79 -15.91
CA ASN A 50 7.77 10.66 -15.95
C ASN A 50 7.20 10.83 -14.54
N VAL A 51 6.55 11.97 -14.31
CA VAL A 51 5.73 12.15 -13.10
C VAL A 51 4.57 11.15 -13.16
N VAL A 52 4.42 10.34 -12.13
CA VAL A 52 3.34 9.34 -12.08
C VAL A 52 2.05 9.96 -11.59
N VAL A 53 0.96 9.55 -12.20
CA VAL A 53 -0.39 9.83 -11.70
C VAL A 53 -0.88 8.58 -11.00
N ASP A 54 -0.80 7.42 -11.65
CA ASP A 54 -1.22 6.14 -11.09
C ASP A 54 -0.02 5.30 -10.63
N MET A 55 -0.18 4.66 -9.48
CA MET A 55 0.80 3.76 -8.88
C MET A 55 0.22 2.34 -8.78
N ASP A 56 1.08 1.35 -9.00
CA ASP A 56 0.77 -0.08 -8.89
C ASP A 56 1.44 -0.62 -7.62
N PRO A 57 0.73 -1.40 -6.79
CA PRO A 57 1.36 -2.21 -5.75
C PRO A 57 2.51 -3.07 -6.27
N ASN A 58 3.50 -3.37 -5.42
CA ASN A 58 4.74 -4.11 -5.73
C ASN A 58 5.70 -3.48 -6.75
N ARG A 59 5.36 -2.33 -7.33
CA ARG A 59 6.23 -1.61 -8.26
C ARG A 59 7.10 -0.57 -7.55
N THR A 60 8.32 -0.39 -8.05
CA THR A 60 9.24 0.64 -7.54
C THR A 60 8.93 2.01 -8.15
N TYR A 61 8.81 3.01 -7.29
CA TYR A 61 8.67 4.43 -7.63
C TYR A 61 9.73 5.27 -6.94
N TYR A 62 9.87 6.53 -7.38
CA TYR A 62 10.93 7.43 -6.93
C TYR A 62 10.35 8.77 -6.49
N ALA A 63 10.28 8.98 -5.18
CA ALA A 63 9.93 10.27 -4.60
C ALA A 63 11.17 11.17 -4.59
N ARG A 64 11.14 12.26 -5.35
CA ARG A 64 12.28 13.18 -5.51
C ARG A 64 11.97 14.51 -4.85
N ALA A 65 12.73 14.86 -3.81
CA ALA A 65 12.59 16.13 -3.10
C ALA A 65 13.85 16.98 -3.27
N THR A 66 13.73 18.08 -4.01
CA THR A 66 14.80 19.07 -4.14
C THR A 66 14.75 20.01 -2.94
N VAL A 67 15.82 20.06 -2.16
CA VAL A 67 15.93 20.89 -0.96
C VAL A 67 16.91 22.01 -1.20
N TYR A 68 16.55 23.21 -0.77
CA TYR A 68 17.44 24.35 -0.69
C TYR A 68 17.80 24.66 0.77
N SER A 69 19.07 25.01 1.00
CA SER A 69 19.59 25.52 2.27
C SER A 69 20.50 26.72 2.00
N ARG A 70 20.22 27.85 2.67
CA ARG A 70 20.99 29.10 2.50
C ARG A 70 22.49 28.95 2.82
N ASN A 71 22.84 28.03 3.72
CA ASN A 71 24.23 27.80 4.09
C ASN A 71 24.83 26.73 3.17
N THR A 72 24.61 25.47 3.52
CA THR A 72 24.90 24.28 2.72
C THR A 72 23.88 23.22 3.11
N LEU A 73 23.70 22.21 2.25
CA LEU A 73 22.89 21.03 2.54
C LEU A 73 23.44 20.21 3.71
N ASN A 74 24.72 20.39 4.06
CA ASN A 74 25.31 19.77 5.25
C ASN A 74 24.61 20.14 6.57
N THR A 75 23.82 21.22 6.61
CA THR A 75 23.01 21.56 7.80
C THR A 75 21.66 20.85 7.86
N VAL A 76 21.24 20.18 6.79
CA VAL A 76 20.05 19.32 6.77
C VAL A 76 20.32 18.07 7.60
N GLN A 77 19.39 17.72 8.47
CA GLN A 77 19.46 16.51 9.29
C GLN A 77 18.52 15.43 8.82
N THR A 78 17.29 15.82 8.48
CA THR A 78 16.30 14.88 7.97
C THR A 78 15.64 15.42 6.73
N VAL A 79 15.33 14.49 5.82
CA VAL A 79 14.35 14.70 4.76
C VAL A 79 13.30 13.61 4.93
N LYS A 80 12.04 14.00 5.05
CA LYS A 80 10.91 13.11 5.23
C LYS A 80 9.96 13.28 4.05
N VAL A 81 9.55 12.18 3.44
CA VAL A 81 8.46 12.11 2.48
C VAL A 81 7.35 11.26 3.10
N THR A 82 6.18 11.84 3.30
CA THR A 82 4.97 11.12 3.74
C THR A 82 4.07 10.92 2.53
N LEU A 83 3.77 9.65 2.21
CA LEU A 83 2.75 9.26 1.25
C LEU A 83 1.53 8.81 2.05
N PHE A 84 0.36 9.38 1.81
CA PHE A 84 -0.84 9.00 2.55
C PHE A 84 -2.12 9.11 1.73
N TYR A 85 -3.11 8.30 2.09
CA TYR A 85 -4.43 8.30 1.49
C TYR A 85 -5.29 9.44 2.06
N ASP A 86 -5.79 10.34 1.20
CA ASP A 86 -6.74 11.39 1.53
C ASP A 86 -8.14 11.01 1.01
N VAL A 87 -8.96 10.53 1.94
CA VAL A 87 -10.36 10.09 1.72
C VAL A 87 -11.33 11.24 1.37
N ASN A 88 -10.93 12.50 1.53
CA ASN A 88 -11.85 13.62 1.28
C ASN A 88 -11.49 14.42 0.03
N GLY A 89 -10.35 14.10 -0.62
CA GLY A 89 -9.81 14.87 -1.74
C GLY A 89 -9.71 16.37 -1.44
N GLY A 90 -9.59 16.74 -0.16
CA GLY A 90 -9.88 18.08 0.34
C GLY A 90 -8.82 19.10 -0.05
N SER A 91 -9.05 20.39 0.22
CA SER A 91 -7.97 21.37 0.12
C SER A 91 -6.82 21.00 1.07
N TRP A 92 -5.58 21.15 0.62
CA TRP A 92 -4.38 20.89 1.43
C TRP A 92 -4.45 21.49 2.85
N ASP A 93 -4.38 20.63 3.87
CA ASP A 93 -4.14 21.02 5.27
C ASP A 93 -2.90 20.27 5.82
N PRO A 94 -1.84 21.00 6.23
CA PRO A 94 -0.66 20.37 6.82
C PRO A 94 -0.93 19.62 8.14
N ASN A 95 -2.06 19.86 8.81
CA ASN A 95 -2.42 19.13 10.04
C ASN A 95 -2.97 17.73 9.76
N GLU A 96 -3.34 17.42 8.52
CA GLU A 96 -3.83 16.10 8.11
C GLU A 96 -2.70 15.11 7.81
N VAL A 97 -1.46 15.59 7.70
CA VAL A 97 -0.30 14.73 7.41
C VAL A 97 -0.08 13.75 8.56
N PRO A 98 -0.20 12.43 8.32
CA PRO A 98 -0.03 11.45 9.39
C PRO A 98 1.39 11.49 9.97
N THR A 99 1.48 11.21 11.27
CA THR A 99 2.76 11.22 12.01
C THR A 99 3.34 9.82 12.25
N SER A 100 2.57 8.78 11.95
CA SER A 100 2.94 7.37 11.99
C SER A 100 2.51 6.67 10.70
N GLY A 101 3.21 5.60 10.33
CA GLY A 101 2.84 4.74 9.22
C GLY A 101 1.58 3.91 9.49
N ASP A 102 0.93 3.50 8.41
CA ASP A 102 -0.24 2.62 8.38
C ASP A 102 -0.14 1.81 7.08
N LEU A 103 -0.29 0.49 7.16
CA LEU A 103 -0.02 -0.40 6.02
C LEU A 103 -0.97 -0.15 4.83
N HIS A 104 -2.19 0.31 5.10
CA HIS A 104 -3.17 0.68 4.09
C HIS A 104 -3.00 2.12 3.64
N ASP A 105 -2.79 3.04 4.59
CA ASP A 105 -3.07 4.46 4.38
C ASP A 105 -1.87 5.40 4.46
N CYS A 106 -0.69 4.95 4.93
CA CYS A 106 0.43 5.87 5.14
C CYS A 106 1.81 5.19 5.12
N ALA A 107 2.71 5.70 4.27
CA ALA A 107 4.13 5.37 4.29
C ALA A 107 5.00 6.62 4.50
N ILE A 108 5.85 6.60 5.52
CA ILE A 108 6.76 7.68 5.89
C ILE A 108 8.20 7.27 5.57
N LEU A 109 8.72 7.81 4.47
CA LEU A 109 10.08 7.61 3.98
C LEU A 109 10.98 8.66 4.63
N THR A 110 12.04 8.25 5.30
CA THR A 110 12.95 9.16 6.01
C THR A 110 14.39 8.89 5.62
N TRP A 111 15.09 9.98 5.28
CA TRP A 111 16.53 10.03 5.33
C TRP A 111 16.92 10.78 6.59
N ASP A 112 17.68 10.15 7.46
CA ASP A 112 18.33 10.76 8.61
C ASP A 112 19.84 10.74 8.40
N LYS A 113 20.50 11.88 8.61
CA LYS A 113 21.95 12.00 8.39
C LYS A 113 22.78 11.02 9.24
N THR A 114 22.28 10.63 10.40
CA THR A 114 22.94 9.70 11.32
C THR A 114 22.43 8.27 11.21
N GLY A 115 21.15 8.09 10.87
CA GLY A 115 20.48 6.78 10.79
C GLY A 115 20.40 6.18 9.39
N GLY A 116 20.64 6.96 8.34
CA GLY A 116 20.49 6.52 6.95
C GLY A 116 19.04 6.55 6.47
N TRP A 117 18.67 5.58 5.65
CA TRP A 117 17.33 5.46 5.07
C TRP A 117 16.43 4.57 5.93
N SER A 118 15.19 4.99 6.18
CA SER A 118 14.19 4.21 6.90
C SER A 118 12.78 4.46 6.37
N ILE A 119 11.89 3.48 6.51
CA ILE A 119 10.47 3.59 6.19
C ILE A 119 9.64 3.19 7.41
N ASP A 120 8.59 3.95 7.69
CA ASP A 120 7.53 3.58 8.63
C ASP A 120 6.21 3.53 7.86
N ALA A 121 5.66 2.33 7.67
CA ALA A 121 4.39 2.09 6.99
C ALA A 121 3.53 1.09 7.78
N GLY A 122 3.61 1.16 9.11
CA GLY A 122 2.96 0.20 10.00
C GLY A 122 3.74 -1.12 10.17
N GLY A 123 3.24 -1.98 11.05
CA GLY A 123 3.80 -3.31 11.27
C GLY A 123 3.45 -4.29 10.14
N SER A 124 4.31 -5.28 9.91
CA SER A 124 4.07 -6.39 8.96
C SER A 124 3.75 -5.95 7.52
N THR A 125 4.30 -4.83 7.08
CA THR A 125 4.03 -4.21 5.78
C THR A 125 4.93 -4.72 4.64
N LYS A 126 4.44 -4.72 3.40
CA LYS A 126 5.25 -4.94 2.18
C LYS A 126 5.79 -3.65 1.58
N TRP A 127 5.37 -2.49 2.08
CA TRP A 127 6.01 -1.22 1.74
C TRP A 127 7.51 -1.30 2.07
N ALA A 128 8.36 -0.91 1.12
CA ALA A 128 9.79 -1.07 1.28
C ALA A 128 10.58 0.07 0.65
N LEU A 129 11.72 0.42 1.25
CA LEU A 129 12.73 1.22 0.57
C LEU A 129 13.66 0.32 -0.24
N VAL A 130 13.95 0.75 -1.47
CA VAL A 130 14.99 0.18 -2.32
C VAL A 130 16.26 0.99 -2.06
N THR A 131 16.89 0.73 -0.91
CA THR A 131 17.91 1.62 -0.32
C THR A 131 19.14 1.83 -1.19
N ASP A 132 19.50 0.86 -2.02
CA ASP A 132 20.60 0.92 -2.98
C ASP A 132 20.31 1.86 -4.17
N GLN A 133 19.04 2.19 -4.41
CA GLN A 133 18.58 3.16 -5.41
C GLN A 133 18.21 4.52 -4.79
N CYS A 134 18.32 4.66 -3.48
CA CYS A 134 18.12 5.95 -2.80
C CYS A 134 19.37 6.83 -2.95
N VAL A 135 19.18 8.14 -3.13
CA VAL A 135 20.28 9.08 -3.44
C VAL A 135 20.27 10.25 -2.47
N VAL A 136 21.42 10.50 -1.84
CA VAL A 136 21.73 11.75 -1.12
C VAL A 136 22.53 12.65 -2.06
N PRO A 137 22.16 13.93 -2.23
CA PRO A 137 22.90 14.84 -3.09
C PRO A 137 24.24 15.25 -2.46
N ASN A 138 25.07 15.97 -3.22
CA ASN A 138 26.30 16.55 -2.69
C ASN A 138 25.99 17.60 -1.59
N LEU A 139 26.28 17.24 -0.34
CA LEU A 139 25.98 18.06 0.84
C LEU A 139 26.80 19.36 0.93
N SER A 140 27.85 19.54 0.12
CA SER A 140 28.61 20.80 0.06
C SER A 140 27.89 21.90 -0.71
N GLN A 141 26.83 21.55 -1.47
CA GLN A 141 26.05 22.50 -2.26
C GLN A 141 24.96 23.16 -1.41
N GLN A 142 24.31 24.19 -1.97
CA GLN A 142 23.14 24.84 -1.37
C GLN A 142 21.82 24.22 -1.82
N SER A 143 21.81 23.48 -2.92
CA SER A 143 20.65 22.81 -3.47
C SER A 143 21.01 21.40 -3.95
N GLY A 144 20.05 20.50 -3.90
CA GLY A 144 20.23 19.11 -4.30
C GLY A 144 18.97 18.29 -4.05
N THR A 145 18.86 17.17 -4.76
CA THR A 145 17.68 16.31 -4.74
C THR A 145 17.96 15.05 -3.94
N TRP A 146 17.12 14.81 -2.94
CA TRP A 146 17.02 13.51 -2.29
C TRP A 146 16.09 12.64 -3.12
N VAL A 147 16.51 11.41 -3.40
CA VAL A 147 15.70 10.42 -4.12
C VAL A 147 15.41 9.28 -3.18
N PHE A 148 14.13 9.06 -2.89
CA PHE A 148 13.62 7.90 -2.18
C PHE A 148 13.08 6.91 -3.21
N ALA A 149 13.78 5.80 -3.42
CA ALA A 149 13.27 4.69 -4.20
C ALA A 149 12.48 3.77 -3.26
N PHE A 150 11.20 3.52 -3.57
CA PHE A 150 10.31 2.76 -2.71
C PHE A 150 9.41 1.83 -3.51
N LYS A 151 9.05 0.70 -2.91
CA LYS A 151 8.00 -0.20 -3.39
C LYS A 151 6.73 0.06 -2.59
N VAL A 152 5.63 0.15 -3.32
CA VAL A 152 4.28 0.23 -2.74
C VAL A 152 3.87 -1.12 -2.17
N GLY A 153 3.27 -1.16 -0.99
CA GLY A 153 2.77 -2.38 -0.35
C GLY A 153 1.56 -2.99 -1.07
N ASN A 154 1.28 -4.28 -0.85
CA ASN A 154 0.24 -5.01 -1.61
C ASN A 154 -1.15 -4.45 -1.34
N VAL A 155 -1.38 -4.01 -0.10
CA VAL A 155 -2.66 -3.55 0.40
C VAL A 155 -2.70 -2.03 0.58
N ALA A 156 -1.79 -1.31 -0.07
CA ALA A 156 -1.86 0.15 -0.16
C ALA A 156 -3.19 0.55 -0.80
N ARG A 157 -4.06 1.23 -0.05
CA ARG A 157 -5.48 1.40 -0.40
C ARG A 157 -5.67 1.95 -1.80
N ALA A 158 -6.49 1.27 -2.59
CA ALA A 158 -6.87 1.67 -3.94
C ALA A 158 -7.60 3.01 -3.89
N SER A 159 -7.29 3.87 -4.87
CA SER A 159 -8.06 5.09 -5.08
C SER A 159 -9.40 4.73 -5.73
N VAL A 160 -10.50 5.14 -5.12
CA VAL A 160 -11.85 5.02 -5.68
C VAL A 160 -12.22 6.28 -6.46
N LEU A 161 -13.14 6.17 -7.42
CA LEU A 161 -13.40 7.18 -8.46
C LEU A 161 -14.00 8.52 -7.96
N ASN A 162 -14.09 8.77 -6.65
CA ASN A 162 -14.88 9.84 -6.01
C ASN A 162 -14.07 10.93 -5.26
N ASN A 163 -12.96 11.37 -5.84
CA ASN A 163 -12.00 12.40 -5.35
C ASN A 163 -10.93 11.92 -4.37
N ASP A 164 -10.94 10.64 -3.99
CA ASP A 164 -9.97 10.10 -3.05
C ASP A 164 -8.62 9.93 -3.76
N ASP A 165 -7.58 10.56 -3.21
CA ASP A 165 -6.24 10.53 -3.80
C ASP A 165 -5.17 10.20 -2.77
N TRP A 166 -4.08 9.64 -3.27
CA TRP A 166 -2.83 9.60 -2.54
C TRP A 166 -2.14 10.96 -2.64
N ARG A 167 -1.66 11.43 -1.49
CA ARG A 167 -0.89 12.65 -1.36
C ARG A 167 0.53 12.33 -0.99
N GLY A 168 1.45 13.12 -1.52
CA GLY A 168 2.83 13.13 -1.08
C GLY A 168 3.14 14.45 -0.40
N VAL A 169 3.90 14.42 0.70
CA VAL A 169 4.38 15.61 1.40
C VAL A 169 5.84 15.46 1.71
N ALA A 170 6.65 16.42 1.29
CA ALA A 170 8.08 16.46 1.57
C ALA A 170 8.44 17.59 2.54
N VAL A 171 9.25 17.26 3.56
CA VAL A 171 9.75 18.21 4.55
C VAL A 171 11.23 17.95 4.81
N ALA A 172 12.03 19.01 4.92
CA ALA A 172 13.42 18.95 5.34
C ALA A 172 13.62 19.69 6.67
N THR A 173 14.40 19.12 7.58
CA THR A 173 14.72 19.76 8.87
C THR A 173 16.23 19.97 9.04
N ASN A 174 16.62 20.94 9.86
CA ASN A 174 18.02 21.20 10.21
C ASN A 174 18.44 20.63 11.57
N THR A 175 19.70 20.87 11.95
CA THR A 175 20.31 20.54 13.25
C THR A 175 19.57 21.03 14.50
N LYS A 176 18.60 21.94 14.35
CA LYS A 176 17.77 22.49 15.44
C LYS A 176 16.32 22.02 15.36
N GLY A 177 16.03 21.02 14.51
CA GLY A 177 14.67 20.51 14.29
C GLY A 177 13.74 21.54 13.65
N LYS A 178 14.27 22.53 12.93
CA LYS A 178 13.47 23.54 12.23
C LYS A 178 13.38 23.18 10.75
N SER A 179 12.18 23.29 10.20
CA SER A 179 11.87 23.16 8.77
C SER A 179 11.36 24.49 8.20
N GLY A 180 11.48 24.63 6.88
CA GLY A 180 10.64 25.55 6.12
C GLY A 180 9.26 24.94 5.85
N ASP A 181 8.55 25.52 4.88
CA ASP A 181 7.25 25.03 4.46
C ASP A 181 7.37 23.63 3.84
N ALA A 182 6.35 22.80 4.09
CA ALA A 182 6.19 21.52 3.43
C ALA A 182 5.75 21.74 1.99
N LEU A 183 6.23 20.90 1.07
CA LEU A 183 5.75 20.87 -0.30
C LEU A 183 4.91 19.61 -0.51
N ASN A 184 3.68 19.78 -0.99
CA ASN A 184 2.76 18.70 -1.26
C ASN A 184 2.58 18.44 -2.77
N VAL A 185 2.26 17.20 -3.12
CA VAL A 185 1.70 16.82 -4.42
C VAL A 185 0.41 16.05 -4.19
N THR A 186 -0.57 16.30 -5.03
CA THR A 186 -1.90 15.66 -5.01
C THR A 186 -2.18 14.96 -6.33
N GLY A 187 -3.35 14.34 -6.45
CA GLY A 187 -3.82 13.67 -7.66
C GLY A 187 -2.98 12.45 -8.00
N LYS A 188 -2.49 11.72 -6.99
CA LYS A 188 -1.88 10.40 -7.19
C LYS A 188 -2.94 9.35 -6.93
N ASN A 189 -3.01 8.32 -7.76
CA ASN A 189 -3.92 7.21 -7.57
C ASN A 189 -3.15 5.95 -7.24
N MET A 190 -3.78 5.07 -6.48
CA MET A 190 -3.34 3.69 -6.35
C MET A 190 -4.27 2.78 -7.12
N ASN A 191 -3.73 2.03 -8.07
CA ASN A 191 -4.49 1.07 -8.85
C ASN A 191 -4.93 -0.10 -7.98
N PHE A 192 -6.09 -0.68 -8.31
CA PHE A 192 -6.55 -1.91 -7.68
C PHE A 192 -5.57 -3.06 -7.98
N ALA A 193 -5.20 -3.78 -6.94
CA ALA A 193 -4.42 -5.01 -7.02
C ALA A 193 -5.04 -6.05 -6.09
N SER A 194 -4.96 -7.30 -6.53
CA SER A 194 -5.43 -8.43 -5.73
C SER A 194 -4.57 -9.66 -5.99
N GLU A 195 -4.57 -10.56 -5.02
CA GLU A 195 -3.95 -11.88 -5.08
C GLU A 195 -4.89 -12.88 -4.41
N ILE A 196 -5.02 -14.06 -5.02
CA ILE A 196 -5.78 -15.18 -4.47
C ILE A 196 -4.88 -16.40 -4.39
N THR A 197 -4.89 -17.06 -3.23
CA THR A 197 -4.29 -18.39 -3.06
C THR A 197 -5.39 -19.38 -2.71
N VAL A 198 -5.40 -20.52 -3.39
CA VAL A 198 -6.31 -21.64 -3.11
C VAL A 198 -5.49 -22.86 -2.68
N SER A 199 -5.87 -23.49 -1.58
CA SER A 199 -5.25 -24.73 -1.11
C SER A 199 -6.28 -25.76 -0.67
N TYR A 200 -6.10 -27.00 -1.12
CA TYR A 200 -6.95 -28.13 -0.76
C TYR A 200 -6.19 -29.46 -0.86
N GLY A 201 -6.09 -30.20 0.24
CA GLY A 201 -5.48 -31.53 0.25
C GLY A 201 -4.08 -31.59 -0.39
N GLN A 202 -3.71 -32.77 -0.91
CA GLN A 202 -2.52 -32.89 -1.76
C GLN A 202 -2.92 -32.62 -3.22
N GLY A 203 -2.22 -31.69 -3.86
CA GLY A 203 -2.41 -31.41 -5.29
C GLY A 203 -3.56 -30.48 -5.64
N ASN A 204 -4.26 -29.88 -4.67
CA ASN A 204 -5.40 -28.97 -4.92
C ASN A 204 -6.54 -29.62 -5.73
N GLN A 205 -6.79 -30.91 -5.50
CA GLN A 205 -7.80 -31.69 -6.21
C GLN A 205 -8.97 -32.06 -5.33
N VAL A 206 -10.19 -31.71 -5.76
CA VAL A 206 -11.43 -32.15 -5.14
C VAL A 206 -11.95 -33.37 -5.87
N VAL A 207 -12.10 -34.50 -5.16
CA VAL A 207 -12.51 -35.78 -5.74
C VAL A 207 -13.87 -36.19 -5.16
N TRP A 208 -14.82 -36.44 -6.06
CA TRP A 208 -16.12 -37.04 -5.76
C TRP A 208 -16.18 -38.47 -6.30
N GLU A 209 -16.70 -39.38 -5.49
CA GLU A 209 -17.03 -40.76 -5.89
C GLU A 209 -18.53 -40.90 -5.66
N VAL A 210 -19.33 -40.70 -6.72
CA VAL A 210 -20.78 -40.47 -6.63
C VAL A 210 -21.51 -41.14 -7.80
N GLU A 211 -22.83 -41.32 -7.66
CA GLU A 211 -23.69 -41.93 -8.68
C GLU A 211 -24.55 -40.87 -9.41
N PRO A 212 -25.03 -41.15 -10.64
CA PRO A 212 -26.03 -40.32 -11.32
C PRO A 212 -27.27 -40.09 -10.44
N GLY A 213 -27.86 -38.90 -10.55
CA GLY A 213 -28.99 -38.49 -9.70
C GLY A 213 -28.60 -37.91 -8.34
N LEU A 214 -27.30 -37.77 -8.05
CA LEU A 214 -26.82 -37.07 -6.85
C LEU A 214 -27.43 -35.67 -6.75
N ALA A 215 -28.02 -35.34 -5.61
CA ALA A 215 -28.54 -34.02 -5.31
C ALA A 215 -27.60 -33.25 -4.37
N PHE A 216 -27.67 -31.91 -4.40
CA PHE A 216 -26.88 -31.05 -3.50
C PHE A 216 -27.13 -31.32 -2.00
N THR A 217 -28.29 -31.88 -1.66
CA THR A 217 -28.66 -32.22 -0.27
C THR A 217 -28.09 -33.55 0.20
N ASP A 218 -27.53 -34.35 -0.71
CA ASP A 218 -26.98 -35.65 -0.37
C ASP A 218 -25.64 -35.50 0.35
N SER A 219 -25.34 -36.41 1.29
CA SER A 219 -24.11 -36.33 2.09
C SER A 219 -22.84 -36.36 1.25
N ASP A 220 -22.88 -37.08 0.14
CA ASP A 220 -21.70 -37.35 -0.68
C ASP A 220 -21.42 -36.23 -1.69
N SER A 221 -22.36 -35.27 -1.84
CA SER A 221 -22.21 -34.08 -2.67
C SER A 221 -21.19 -33.09 -2.12
N GLN A 222 -20.99 -33.07 -0.80
CA GLN A 222 -20.30 -32.01 -0.10
C GLN A 222 -18.79 -32.27 0.00
N LYS A 223 -17.97 -31.24 -0.31
CA LYS A 223 -16.53 -31.23 -0.07
C LYS A 223 -16.13 -29.96 0.66
N THR A 224 -15.65 -30.12 1.88
CA THR A 224 -15.25 -29.02 2.79
C THR A 224 -13.74 -28.92 2.94
N GLY A 225 -13.24 -27.78 3.39
CA GLY A 225 -11.83 -27.61 3.77
C GLY A 225 -10.98 -27.02 2.65
N ILE A 226 -11.61 -26.43 1.64
CA ILE A 226 -10.94 -25.64 0.60
C ILE A 226 -10.60 -24.29 1.23
N VAL A 227 -9.33 -24.03 1.45
CA VAL A 227 -8.88 -22.78 2.04
C VAL A 227 -8.54 -21.81 0.92
N THR A 228 -9.23 -20.67 0.91
CA THR A 228 -8.89 -19.55 0.04
C THR A 228 -8.42 -18.38 0.89
N THR A 229 -7.35 -17.74 0.45
CA THR A 229 -6.83 -16.49 1.03
C THR A 229 -6.88 -15.42 -0.04
N TYR A 230 -7.55 -14.31 0.28
CA TYR A 230 -7.69 -13.16 -0.61
C TYR A 230 -6.87 -12.01 -0.05
N ILE A 231 -6.03 -11.40 -0.88
CA ILE A 231 -5.36 -10.14 -0.59
C ILE A 231 -5.89 -9.13 -1.60
N ALA A 232 -6.43 -8.01 -1.14
CA ALA A 232 -6.92 -6.96 -2.02
C ALA A 232 -6.73 -5.59 -1.35
N ASN A 233 -6.34 -4.59 -2.13
CA ASN A 233 -6.18 -3.23 -1.64
C ASN A 233 -7.43 -2.34 -1.80
N GLY A 234 -8.54 -2.91 -2.24
CA GLY A 234 -9.81 -2.21 -2.45
C GLY A 234 -10.98 -3.18 -2.29
N PRO A 235 -12.23 -2.67 -2.34
CA PRO A 235 -13.43 -3.50 -2.38
C PRO A 235 -13.38 -4.49 -3.55
N TYR A 236 -13.82 -5.72 -3.33
CA TYR A 236 -13.65 -6.81 -4.27
C TYR A 236 -14.81 -7.79 -4.29
N ASN A 237 -14.94 -8.45 -5.43
CA ASN A 237 -15.91 -9.47 -5.72
C ASN A 237 -15.18 -10.81 -5.83
N VAL A 238 -15.75 -11.87 -5.26
CA VAL A 238 -15.22 -13.24 -5.36
C VAL A 238 -16.16 -14.12 -6.20
N PRO A 239 -16.11 -14.03 -7.54
CA PRO A 239 -16.85 -14.95 -8.38
C PRO A 239 -16.21 -16.33 -8.39
N VAL A 240 -17.05 -17.36 -8.45
CA VAL A 240 -16.65 -18.76 -8.64
C VAL A 240 -17.32 -19.28 -9.91
N TRP A 241 -16.53 -19.85 -10.81
CA TRP A 241 -17.03 -20.36 -12.08
C TRP A 241 -16.30 -21.65 -12.50
N THR A 242 -16.92 -22.40 -13.42
CA THR A 242 -16.30 -23.56 -14.07
C THR A 242 -16.75 -23.61 -15.54
N THR A 243 -16.27 -24.62 -16.27
CA THR A 243 -16.71 -24.93 -17.64
C THR A 243 -17.28 -26.34 -17.67
N ASP A 244 -17.70 -26.79 -18.85
CA ASP A 244 -17.95 -28.22 -19.09
C ASP A 244 -16.68 -29.03 -18.75
N TRP A 245 -16.89 -30.21 -18.17
CA TRP A 245 -15.81 -31.11 -17.78
C TRP A 245 -15.63 -32.18 -18.85
N THR A 246 -14.39 -32.59 -19.06
CA THR A 246 -14.03 -33.58 -20.08
C THR A 246 -13.89 -34.95 -19.45
N GLY A 247 -14.52 -35.95 -20.05
CA GLY A 247 -14.36 -37.35 -19.67
C GLY A 247 -13.00 -37.93 -20.10
N ASP A 248 -12.54 -38.98 -19.42
CA ASP A 248 -11.34 -39.72 -19.79
C ASP A 248 -11.48 -40.46 -21.13
N VAL A 249 -12.72 -40.73 -21.56
CA VAL A 249 -13.03 -41.23 -22.90
C VAL A 249 -13.21 -40.07 -23.88
N GLN A 250 -12.54 -40.16 -25.03
CA GLN A 250 -12.56 -39.09 -26.03
C GLN A 250 -13.98 -38.79 -26.53
N GLY A 251 -14.42 -37.54 -26.35
CA GLY A 251 -15.71 -37.05 -26.82
C GLY A 251 -16.79 -37.03 -25.75
N ASP A 252 -16.53 -37.63 -24.60
CA ASP A 252 -17.41 -37.55 -23.45
C ASP A 252 -17.28 -36.18 -22.78
N LEU A 253 -18.43 -35.57 -22.53
CA LEU A 253 -18.54 -34.28 -21.85
C LEU A 253 -19.55 -34.40 -20.71
N ALA A 254 -19.21 -33.82 -19.57
CA ALA A 254 -20.15 -33.45 -18.54
C ALA A 254 -20.45 -31.96 -18.70
N ILE A 255 -21.73 -31.61 -18.85
CA ILE A 255 -22.17 -30.27 -19.20
C ILE A 255 -22.57 -29.52 -17.94
N LEU A 256 -22.06 -28.31 -17.73
CA LEU A 256 -22.44 -27.52 -16.57
C LEU A 256 -23.87 -26.98 -16.75
N ASP A 257 -24.80 -27.45 -15.93
CA ASP A 257 -26.08 -26.79 -15.72
C ASP A 257 -26.01 -25.88 -14.49
N TRP A 258 -25.89 -24.59 -14.76
CA TRP A 258 -25.91 -23.54 -13.73
C TRP A 258 -27.33 -23.02 -13.45
N SER A 259 -28.32 -23.45 -14.22
CA SER A 259 -29.66 -22.87 -14.28
C SER A 259 -30.74 -23.67 -13.54
N GLU A 260 -30.57 -24.99 -13.36
CA GLU A 260 -31.48 -25.84 -12.56
C GLU A 260 -30.89 -26.26 -11.21
N GLU A 261 -31.78 -26.55 -10.24
CA GLU A 261 -31.35 -26.95 -8.88
C GLU A 261 -30.91 -28.41 -8.82
N GLN A 262 -31.50 -29.21 -9.70
CA GLN A 262 -31.06 -30.56 -10.00
C GLN A 262 -30.91 -30.61 -11.51
N PRO A 263 -29.70 -30.87 -12.04
CA PRO A 263 -29.52 -31.05 -13.47
C PRO A 263 -30.42 -32.17 -13.99
N SER A 264 -31.06 -31.97 -15.13
CA SER A 264 -32.05 -32.93 -15.67
C SER A 264 -31.74 -33.40 -17.09
N GLY A 265 -30.89 -32.69 -17.82
CA GLY A 265 -30.44 -33.07 -19.17
C GLY A 265 -29.37 -34.16 -19.18
N ASP A 266 -29.00 -34.60 -20.37
CA ASP A 266 -28.08 -35.71 -20.56
C ASP A 266 -26.65 -35.32 -20.18
N ASN A 267 -26.04 -36.08 -19.26
CA ASN A 267 -24.69 -35.85 -18.75
C ASN A 267 -24.47 -34.45 -18.16
N GLU A 268 -25.50 -33.85 -17.56
CA GLU A 268 -25.38 -32.54 -16.92
C GLU A 268 -25.00 -32.66 -15.44
N PHE A 269 -24.17 -31.72 -14.98
CA PHE A 269 -23.80 -31.56 -13.59
C PHE A 269 -24.01 -30.11 -13.12
N GLY A 270 -24.23 -29.94 -11.82
CA GLY A 270 -24.38 -28.65 -11.18
C GLY A 270 -23.38 -28.49 -10.04
N LEU A 271 -22.95 -27.26 -9.80
CA LEU A 271 -22.04 -26.92 -8.70
C LEU A 271 -22.57 -25.76 -7.86
N LYS A 272 -22.35 -25.85 -6.55
CA LYS A 272 -22.51 -24.74 -5.61
C LYS A 272 -21.25 -24.52 -4.80
N ALA A 273 -21.02 -23.28 -4.38
CA ALA A 273 -19.89 -22.88 -3.55
C ALA A 273 -20.34 -21.96 -2.42
N TRP A 274 -19.71 -22.07 -1.26
CA TRP A 274 -19.89 -21.13 -0.15
C TRP A 274 -18.72 -21.11 0.81
N VAL A 275 -18.60 -20.03 1.58
CA VAL A 275 -17.58 -19.86 2.62
C VAL A 275 -17.91 -20.60 3.94
N SER A 276 -19.07 -21.24 4.02
CA SER A 276 -19.50 -22.05 5.17
C SER A 276 -20.00 -23.42 4.71
N PRO A 277 -20.08 -24.43 5.60
CA PRO A 277 -20.58 -25.76 5.24
C PRO A 277 -22.12 -25.86 5.18
N THR A 278 -22.84 -24.73 5.12
CA THR A 278 -24.30 -24.71 5.04
C THR A 278 -24.76 -24.51 3.60
N LEU A 279 -25.60 -25.41 3.09
CA LEU A 279 -26.10 -25.39 1.71
C LEU A 279 -27.06 -24.23 1.43
N ASP A 280 -27.85 -23.79 2.43
CA ASP A 280 -28.91 -22.78 2.25
C ASP A 280 -28.40 -21.44 1.70
N ASP A 281 -27.17 -21.07 2.06
CA ASP A 281 -26.51 -19.84 1.61
C ASP A 281 -25.61 -20.07 0.38
N ALA A 282 -25.48 -21.32 -0.07
CA ALA A 282 -24.55 -21.65 -1.13
C ALA A 282 -25.01 -21.12 -2.48
N ILE A 283 -24.10 -20.41 -3.14
CA ILE A 283 -24.34 -19.79 -4.44
C ILE A 283 -23.98 -20.78 -5.55
N ARG A 284 -24.67 -20.69 -6.68
CA ARG A 284 -24.36 -21.53 -7.83
C ARG A 284 -23.08 -21.08 -8.51
N VAL A 285 -22.25 -22.04 -8.85
CA VAL A 285 -21.07 -21.82 -9.70
C VAL A 285 -21.59 -21.63 -11.12
N ALA A 286 -21.36 -20.44 -11.67
CA ALA A 286 -21.79 -20.12 -13.02
C ALA A 286 -20.79 -20.65 -14.06
N ASN A 287 -21.17 -20.59 -15.34
CA ASN A 287 -20.18 -20.69 -16.40
C ASN A 287 -19.38 -19.37 -16.49
N GLU A 288 -18.20 -19.41 -17.12
CA GLU A 288 -17.32 -18.24 -17.29
C GLU A 288 -18.06 -17.01 -17.85
N ALA A 289 -19.01 -17.22 -18.77
CA ALA A 289 -19.78 -16.14 -19.39
C ALA A 289 -20.81 -15.46 -18.47
N ASN A 290 -21.18 -16.08 -17.33
CA ASN A 290 -22.20 -15.59 -16.39
C ASN A 290 -21.66 -15.53 -14.95
N ALA A 291 -20.37 -15.29 -14.76
CA ALA A 291 -19.70 -15.28 -13.46
C ALA A 291 -20.08 -14.09 -12.54
N ASP A 292 -21.38 -13.75 -12.46
CA ASP A 292 -21.95 -12.66 -11.64
C ASP A 292 -22.37 -13.13 -10.24
N ASN A 293 -22.30 -14.43 -9.94
CA ASN A 293 -22.60 -14.96 -8.60
C ASN A 293 -21.40 -14.74 -7.67
N VAL A 294 -21.47 -13.64 -6.94
CA VAL A 294 -20.33 -13.02 -6.26
C VAL A 294 -20.57 -12.96 -4.75
N VAL A 295 -19.62 -13.48 -3.96
CA VAL A 295 -19.47 -13.01 -2.57
C VAL A 295 -18.83 -11.63 -2.61
N VAL A 296 -19.55 -10.63 -2.12
CA VAL A 296 -19.16 -9.21 -2.16
C VAL A 296 -18.46 -8.88 -0.84
N SER A 297 -17.20 -8.45 -0.87
CA SER A 297 -16.55 -7.91 0.32
C SER A 297 -17.22 -6.59 0.75
N PRO A 298 -17.09 -6.14 2.02
CA PRO A 298 -17.60 -4.84 2.41
C PRO A 298 -17.08 -3.74 1.47
N THR A 299 -17.91 -2.77 1.12
CA THR A 299 -17.46 -1.63 0.32
C THR A 299 -16.59 -0.66 1.15
N GLU A 300 -16.83 -0.59 2.47
CA GLU A 300 -16.12 0.28 3.39
C GLU A 300 -15.38 -0.50 4.47
N ASP A 301 -14.25 0.05 4.93
CA ASP A 301 -13.50 -0.41 6.08
C ASP A 301 -14.33 -0.22 7.37
N PRO A 302 -14.71 -1.30 8.08
CA PRO A 302 -15.57 -1.20 9.26
C PRO A 302 -14.90 -0.47 10.42
N SER A 303 -13.57 -0.33 10.41
CA SER A 303 -12.80 0.40 11.42
C SER A 303 -12.60 1.88 11.08
N LYS A 304 -12.76 2.26 9.81
CA LYS A 304 -12.54 3.59 9.26
C LYS A 304 -13.69 3.99 8.31
N PRO A 305 -14.83 4.45 8.84
CA PRO A 305 -15.98 4.85 8.01
C PRO A 305 -15.59 5.84 6.91
N GLY A 306 -16.07 5.59 5.69
CA GLY A 306 -15.73 6.37 4.49
C GLY A 306 -14.47 5.91 3.75
N TYR A 307 -13.63 5.04 4.34
CA TYR A 307 -12.48 4.46 3.63
C TYR A 307 -12.93 3.20 2.88
N PRO A 308 -12.54 3.01 1.60
CA PRO A 308 -12.82 1.77 0.87
C PRO A 308 -12.21 0.57 1.57
N TYR A 309 -12.85 -0.59 1.58
CA TYR A 309 -12.29 -1.79 2.21
C TYR A 309 -10.93 -2.21 1.63
N ALA A 310 -10.05 -2.76 2.47
CA ALA A 310 -8.80 -3.40 2.06
C ALA A 310 -8.47 -4.52 3.06
N THR A 311 -7.87 -5.61 2.59
CA THR A 311 -7.43 -6.72 3.45
C THR A 311 -6.10 -6.38 4.13
N ASP A 312 -5.67 -7.18 5.10
CA ASP A 312 -4.29 -7.15 5.61
C ASP A 312 -3.30 -7.79 4.62
N GLU A 313 -1.99 -7.63 4.88
CA GLU A 313 -0.88 -8.17 4.06
C GLU A 313 -0.80 -9.71 4.08
N ASP A 314 -1.34 -10.35 5.12
CA ASP A 314 -1.47 -11.82 5.20
C ASP A 314 -2.80 -12.29 4.56
N GLY A 315 -3.61 -11.36 4.07
CA GLY A 315 -4.90 -11.59 3.46
C GLY A 315 -6.01 -11.93 4.44
N GLU A 316 -7.19 -12.12 3.88
CA GLU A 316 -8.37 -12.61 4.58
C GLU A 316 -8.70 -13.99 4.06
N GLY A 317 -8.72 -14.95 4.99
CA GLY A 317 -9.04 -16.33 4.69
C GLY A 317 -10.51 -16.62 4.92
N SER A 318 -11.13 -17.32 3.98
CA SER A 318 -12.21 -18.24 4.34
C SER A 318 -11.55 -19.55 4.77
N SER A 319 -11.58 -19.84 6.07
CA SER A 319 -10.96 -21.06 6.61
C SER A 319 -11.62 -22.35 6.11
N THR A 320 -12.80 -22.28 5.48
CA THR A 320 -13.55 -23.44 4.97
C THR A 320 -14.49 -23.05 3.83
N ASN A 321 -14.00 -22.91 2.61
CA ASN A 321 -14.90 -22.99 1.46
C ASN A 321 -15.38 -24.43 1.31
N THR A 322 -16.63 -24.53 0.89
CA THR A 322 -17.34 -25.78 0.66
C THR A 322 -17.88 -25.77 -0.76
N LEU A 323 -17.72 -26.90 -1.44
CA LEU A 323 -18.32 -27.16 -2.74
C LEU A 323 -19.37 -28.25 -2.61
N TRP A 324 -20.42 -28.15 -3.41
CA TRP A 324 -21.43 -29.19 -3.58
C TRP A 324 -21.59 -29.54 -5.05
N LEU A 325 -21.77 -30.82 -5.33
CA LEU A 325 -22.00 -31.38 -6.65
C LEU A 325 -23.42 -31.95 -6.75
N ALA A 326 -24.08 -31.73 -7.88
CA ALA A 326 -25.29 -32.45 -8.26
C ALA A 326 -25.09 -33.04 -9.67
N LEU A 327 -25.66 -34.22 -9.91
CA LEU A 327 -25.57 -34.94 -11.18
C LEU A 327 -26.96 -35.29 -11.71
N SER A 328 -27.16 -35.16 -13.01
CA SER A 328 -28.37 -35.65 -13.67
C SER A 328 -28.55 -37.17 -13.47
N GLU A 329 -29.80 -37.62 -13.39
CA GLU A 329 -30.13 -39.06 -13.48
C GLU A 329 -29.84 -39.62 -14.88
N ASN A 330 -29.82 -38.76 -15.91
CA ASN A 330 -29.60 -39.13 -17.30
C ASN A 330 -28.09 -39.13 -17.64
N TRP A 331 -27.31 -39.98 -16.99
CA TRP A 331 -25.89 -40.17 -17.32
C TRP A 331 -25.72 -41.38 -18.25
N THR A 332 -25.26 -41.14 -19.47
CA THR A 332 -25.22 -42.15 -20.53
C THR A 332 -23.82 -42.39 -21.11
N ASN A 333 -22.88 -41.49 -20.81
CA ASN A 333 -21.50 -41.58 -21.26
C ASN A 333 -20.71 -42.64 -20.46
N GLU A 334 -19.73 -43.28 -21.10
CA GLU A 334 -18.99 -44.44 -20.56
C GLU A 334 -17.72 -44.05 -19.79
N SER A 335 -17.44 -42.75 -19.64
CA SER A 335 -16.26 -42.28 -18.89
C SER A 335 -16.29 -42.71 -17.42
N VAL A 336 -15.12 -43.10 -16.93
CA VAL A 336 -14.92 -43.47 -15.52
C VAL A 336 -14.58 -42.23 -14.68
N GLU A 337 -14.02 -41.19 -15.33
CA GLU A 337 -13.60 -39.97 -14.67
C GLU A 337 -13.91 -38.75 -15.55
N TYR A 338 -14.46 -37.70 -14.93
CA TYR A 338 -14.62 -36.38 -15.55
C TYR A 338 -13.72 -35.39 -14.81
N THR A 339 -12.99 -34.58 -15.58
CA THR A 339 -12.06 -33.59 -15.04
C THR A 339 -12.35 -32.21 -15.60
N GLY A 340 -12.20 -31.20 -14.73
CA GLY A 340 -12.30 -29.80 -15.10
C GLY A 340 -11.86 -28.91 -13.94
N ASP A 341 -11.72 -27.63 -14.24
CA ASP A 341 -11.20 -26.64 -13.29
C ASP A 341 -12.36 -25.86 -12.65
N ILE A 342 -12.29 -25.68 -11.33
CA ILE A 342 -13.16 -24.76 -10.59
C ILE A 342 -12.33 -23.53 -10.23
N THR A 343 -12.68 -22.39 -10.82
CA THR A 343 -11.89 -21.17 -10.70
C THR A 343 -12.50 -20.25 -9.66
N PHE A 344 -11.71 -19.94 -8.63
CA PHE A 344 -11.95 -18.80 -7.74
C PHE A 344 -11.23 -17.59 -8.31
N ASN A 345 -11.91 -16.46 -8.40
CA ASN A 345 -11.33 -15.24 -8.95
C ASN A 345 -11.57 -14.05 -8.02
N LEU A 346 -10.82 -12.96 -8.23
CA LEU A 346 -11.00 -11.67 -7.57
C LEU A 346 -11.17 -10.59 -8.63
N THR A 347 -12.24 -9.81 -8.52
CA THR A 347 -12.47 -8.65 -9.38
C THR A 347 -12.71 -7.41 -8.53
N ASN A 348 -12.30 -6.24 -9.03
CA ASN A 348 -12.64 -4.97 -8.38
C ASN A 348 -14.16 -4.78 -8.40
N GLN A 349 -14.72 -4.19 -7.34
CA GLN A 349 -16.15 -3.86 -7.26
C GLN A 349 -16.57 -2.69 -8.16
#